data_AF-A0ABD5W6X2-F1
#
_entry.id   AF-A0ABD5W6X2-F1
#
_cell.length_a   1.000
_cell.length_b   1.000
_cell.length_c   1.000
_cell.angle_alpha   90.00
_cell.angle_beta   90.00
_cell.angle_gamma   90.00
#
_symmetry.space_group_name_H-M   'P 1'
#
loop_
_entity.id
_entity.type
_entity.pdbx_description
1 polymer ?
#
loop_
_entity_poly.entity_id
_entity_poly.type
_entity_poly.pdbx_seq_one_letter_code
_entity_poly.pdbx_strand_id
1 'polypeptide(L)'
;MVLLVGIAVLVGGALAKRTERLSPTRALGVVFLGIVLASLGAIVFEGLSPDPTYTADSMPFPRAWYTPIALMTGLLTMIVSIIVGITRWPTRPRYTFLGILMGAWILYPELFPDLTSITHPLGYLIVLSTPVLVGYIIWTDAWGVLRAVLQDRVVRQFSLGVAVVATLFFLMGTGYVSFFWEDGGVTETTVVVLPVVYQLVQWPTLEIALPQIPMFIAISPGVVILNGVIGVLVGLNAALIARRWRVNESAGTTEGTAGTAAIVGSCTCGCCGPLVANIATVAVSSTIAAPLYWLFVDSDSPLGVIFVVGAIVLFTGTLVYSARTATRESSSVCAVPAD
;
A
#
# COMPACT_ATOMS: atom_id res chain seq x y z
N MET A 1 -20.10 -12.68 -0.66
CA MET A 1 -19.74 -14.08 -0.33
C MET A 1 -18.30 -14.43 -0.69
N VAL A 2 -17.81 -14.12 -1.90
CA VAL A 2 -16.42 -14.44 -2.33
C VAL A 2 -15.36 -13.88 -1.38
N LEU A 3 -15.49 -12.63 -0.92
CA LEU A 3 -14.60 -12.02 0.06
C LEU A 3 -14.50 -12.84 1.36
N LEU A 4 -15.65 -13.24 1.93
CA LEU A 4 -15.71 -14.04 3.16
C LEU A 4 -15.08 -15.42 2.98
N VAL A 5 -15.30 -16.06 1.82
CA VAL A 5 -14.65 -17.33 1.46
C VAL A 5 -13.13 -17.13 1.37
N GLY A 6 -12.67 -16.06 0.72
CA GLY A 6 -11.24 -15.72 0.65
C GLY A 6 -10.61 -15.56 2.04
N ILE A 7 -11.26 -14.80 2.93
CA ILE A 7 -10.82 -14.62 4.32
C ILE A 7 -10.81 -15.95 5.08
N ALA A 8 -11.84 -16.79 4.92
CA ALA A 8 -11.89 -18.10 5.56
C ALA A 8 -10.76 -19.03 5.08
N VAL A 9 -10.46 -19.02 3.78
CA VAL A 9 -9.35 -19.79 3.18
C VAL A 9 -7.99 -19.28 3.70
N LEU A 10 -7.82 -17.96 3.79
CA LEU A 10 -6.63 -17.33 4.36
C LEU A 10 -6.38 -17.76 5.80
N VAL A 11 -7.38 -17.53 6.66
CA VAL A 11 -7.30 -17.82 8.09
C VAL A 11 -7.17 -19.32 8.32
N GLY A 12 -7.94 -20.13 7.58
CA GLY A 12 -7.86 -21.59 7.63
C GLY A 12 -6.48 -22.12 7.23
N GLY A 13 -5.89 -21.59 6.15
CA GLY A 13 -4.53 -21.95 5.73
C GLY A 13 -3.47 -21.57 6.76
N ALA A 14 -3.58 -20.38 7.36
CA ALA A 14 -2.67 -19.92 8.41
C ALA A 14 -2.80 -20.77 9.69
N LEU A 15 -4.01 -21.07 10.13
CA LEU A 15 -4.27 -21.93 11.29
C LEU A 15 -3.84 -23.38 11.05
N ALA A 16 -4.05 -23.90 9.85
CA ALA A 16 -3.61 -25.24 9.47
C ALA A 16 -2.09 -25.37 9.42
N LYS A 17 -1.36 -24.31 9.03
CA LYS A 17 0.10 -24.24 9.20
C LYS A 17 0.50 -24.21 10.67
N ARG A 18 -0.18 -23.38 11.47
CA ARG A 18 0.12 -23.23 12.90
C ARG A 18 -0.12 -24.51 13.70
N THR A 19 -1.06 -25.35 13.25
CA THR A 19 -1.37 -26.66 13.83
C THR A 19 -0.61 -27.81 13.17
N GLU A 20 0.41 -27.51 12.35
CA GLU A 20 1.26 -28.47 11.62
C GLU A 20 0.49 -29.45 10.70
N ARG A 21 -0.77 -29.14 10.38
CA ARG A 21 -1.61 -29.98 9.51
C ARG A 21 -1.26 -29.86 8.03
N LEU A 22 -0.57 -28.78 7.64
CA LEU A 22 -0.14 -28.51 6.27
C LEU A 22 1.37 -28.33 6.19
N SER A 23 1.96 -28.86 5.12
CA SER A 23 3.35 -28.54 4.79
C SER A 23 3.48 -27.04 4.46
N PRO A 24 4.62 -26.40 4.79
CA PRO A 24 4.82 -24.96 4.55
C PRO A 24 4.54 -24.51 3.11
N THR A 25 4.92 -25.33 2.13
CA THR A 25 4.65 -25.04 0.71
C THR A 25 3.17 -25.05 0.37
N ARG A 26 2.41 -26.01 0.90
CA ARG A 26 0.95 -26.07 0.69
C ARG A 26 0.24 -24.95 1.42
N ALA A 27 0.69 -24.63 2.64
CA ALA A 27 0.16 -23.50 3.40
C ALA A 27 0.33 -22.17 2.65
N LEU A 28 1.50 -21.92 2.05
CA LEU A 28 1.73 -20.73 1.22
C LEU A 28 0.80 -20.69 -0.01
N GLY A 29 0.58 -21.83 -0.67
CA GLY A 29 -0.36 -21.92 -1.78
C GLY A 29 -1.81 -21.62 -1.37
N VAL A 30 -2.26 -22.17 -0.23
CA VAL A 30 -3.61 -21.92 0.32
C VAL A 30 -3.78 -20.46 0.72
N VAL A 31 -2.78 -19.88 1.40
CA VAL A 31 -2.79 -18.45 1.75
C VAL A 31 -2.83 -17.60 0.48
N PHE A 32 -1.98 -17.89 -0.51
CA PHE A 32 -1.99 -17.14 -1.77
C PHE A 32 -3.35 -17.19 -2.47
N LEU A 33 -3.97 -18.37 -2.56
CA LEU A 33 -5.32 -18.53 -3.10
C LEU A 33 -6.34 -17.70 -2.32
N GLY A 34 -6.25 -17.71 -1.00
CA GLY A 34 -7.09 -16.89 -0.14
C GLY A 34 -6.90 -15.39 -0.38
N ILE A 35 -5.65 -14.91 -0.60
CA ILE A 35 -5.36 -13.50 -0.95
C ILE A 35 -6.07 -13.17 -2.27
N VAL A 36 -5.89 -14.00 -3.31
CA VAL A 36 -6.52 -13.80 -4.62
C VAL A 36 -8.04 -13.72 -4.49
N LEU A 37 -8.66 -14.67 -3.79
CA LEU A 37 -10.11 -14.70 -3.60
C LEU A 37 -10.61 -13.51 -2.78
N ALA A 38 -9.88 -13.09 -1.74
CA ALA A 38 -10.24 -11.94 -0.94
C ALA A 38 -10.15 -10.65 -1.77
N SER A 39 -9.06 -10.45 -2.52
CA SER A 39 -8.89 -9.29 -3.40
C SER A 39 -9.96 -9.23 -4.49
N LEU A 40 -10.21 -10.34 -5.20
CA LEU A 40 -11.28 -10.42 -6.19
C LEU A 40 -12.66 -10.16 -5.56
N GLY A 41 -12.92 -10.75 -4.39
CA GLY A 41 -14.16 -10.54 -3.66
C GLY A 41 -14.37 -9.09 -3.23
N ALA A 42 -13.30 -8.39 -2.84
CA ALA A 42 -13.34 -6.98 -2.49
C ALA A 42 -13.59 -6.09 -3.72
N ILE A 43 -12.89 -6.34 -4.83
CA ILE A 43 -13.09 -5.61 -6.10
C ILE A 43 -14.53 -5.78 -6.60
N VAL A 44 -15.04 -7.02 -6.62
CA VAL A 44 -16.42 -7.29 -7.06
C VAL A 44 -17.42 -6.67 -6.11
N PHE A 45 -17.15 -6.68 -4.80
CA PHE A 45 -18.03 -6.03 -3.82
C PHE A 45 -18.09 -4.51 -4.03
N GLU A 46 -16.96 -3.87 -4.28
CA GLU A 46 -16.87 -2.43 -4.59
C GLU A 46 -17.55 -2.08 -5.93
N GLY A 47 -17.31 -2.85 -6.98
CA GLY A 47 -17.94 -2.61 -8.29
C GLY A 47 -19.44 -2.91 -8.35
N LEU A 48 -19.98 -3.67 -7.38
CA LEU A 48 -21.42 -3.95 -7.26
C LEU A 48 -22.10 -3.12 -6.17
N SER A 49 -21.34 -2.47 -5.29
CA SER A 49 -21.92 -1.58 -4.29
C SER A 49 -22.44 -0.33 -4.98
N PRO A 50 -23.68 0.13 -4.69
CA PRO A 50 -24.19 1.36 -5.25
C PRO A 50 -23.28 2.51 -4.85
N ASP A 51 -22.90 3.37 -5.81
CA ASP A 51 -22.16 4.58 -5.50
C ASP A 51 -22.94 5.39 -4.47
N PRO A 52 -22.40 5.57 -3.26
CA PRO A 52 -23.15 6.28 -2.26
C PRO A 52 -23.18 7.75 -2.64
N THR A 53 -24.38 8.26 -2.93
CA THR A 53 -24.61 9.69 -3.21
C THR A 53 -24.49 10.47 -1.91
N TYR A 54 -23.26 10.77 -1.51
CA TYR A 54 -22.99 11.61 -0.35
C TYR A 54 -22.91 13.08 -0.77
N THR A 55 -23.72 13.93 -0.15
CA THR A 55 -23.67 15.38 -0.37
C THR A 55 -22.52 16.00 0.43
N ALA A 56 -22.03 17.17 0.01
CA ALA A 56 -20.96 17.90 0.71
C ALA A 56 -21.28 18.21 2.20
N ASP A 57 -22.57 18.22 2.57
CA ASP A 57 -23.04 18.37 3.96
C ASP A 57 -22.68 17.19 4.88
N SER A 58 -22.23 16.07 4.31
CA SER A 58 -21.81 14.86 5.05
C SER A 58 -20.31 14.79 5.33
N MET A 59 -19.55 15.86 5.03
CA MET A 59 -18.14 15.95 5.37
C MET A 59 -17.95 15.97 6.91
N PRO A 60 -17.01 15.17 7.46
CA PRO A 60 -16.80 15.09 8.91
C PRO A 60 -16.26 16.39 9.51
N PHE A 61 -15.56 17.20 8.73
CA PHE A 61 -15.02 18.49 9.15
C PHE A 61 -14.92 19.45 7.97
N PRO A 62 -15.04 20.78 8.21
CA PRO A 62 -14.87 21.79 7.18
C PRO A 62 -13.48 21.70 6.52
N ARG A 63 -13.41 21.93 5.20
CA ARG A 63 -12.15 21.97 4.43
C ARG A 63 -11.12 22.97 4.97
N ALA A 64 -11.58 24.00 5.68
CA ALA A 64 -10.69 24.95 6.39
C ALA A 64 -9.73 24.27 7.39
N TRP A 65 -10.06 23.07 7.89
CA TRP A 65 -9.19 22.28 8.76
C TRP A 65 -8.15 21.44 8.00
N TYR A 66 -8.25 21.30 6.67
CA TYR A 66 -7.35 20.43 5.91
C TYR A 66 -5.93 21.01 5.92
N THR A 67 -5.80 22.29 5.59
CA THR A 67 -4.53 23.03 5.61
C THR A 67 -3.81 22.98 6.97
N PRO A 68 -4.42 23.36 8.11
CA PRO A 68 -3.70 23.30 9.38
C PRO A 68 -3.31 21.87 9.77
N ILE A 69 -4.13 20.86 9.45
CA ILE A 69 -3.80 19.45 9.72
C ILE A 69 -2.61 19.02 8.86
N ALA A 70 -2.61 19.31 7.55
CA ALA A 70 -1.51 19.01 6.64
C ALA A 70 -0.21 19.69 7.09
N LEU A 71 -0.26 20.99 7.41
CA LEU A 71 0.89 21.74 7.89
C LEU A 71 1.46 21.17 9.20
N MET A 72 0.59 20.92 10.18
CA MET A 72 1.01 20.34 11.46
C MET A 72 1.63 18.95 11.28
N THR A 73 0.97 18.07 10.54
CA THR A 73 1.42 16.68 10.36
C THR A 73 2.69 16.60 9.53
N GLY A 74 2.82 17.39 8.46
CA GLY A 74 4.02 17.47 7.64
C GLY A 74 5.24 17.97 8.43
N LEU A 75 5.08 19.08 9.18
CA LEU A 75 6.14 19.62 10.04
C LEU A 75 6.51 18.65 11.16
N LEU A 76 5.52 18.07 11.83
CA LEU A 76 5.74 17.08 12.89
C LEU A 76 6.51 15.88 12.35
N THR A 77 6.15 15.38 11.16
CA THR A 77 6.83 14.26 10.51
C THR A 77 8.31 14.58 10.26
N MET A 78 8.63 15.79 9.76
CA MET A 78 10.02 16.21 9.58
C MET A 78 10.78 16.31 10.91
N ILE A 79 10.19 16.97 11.91
CA ILE A 79 10.82 17.17 13.23
C ILE A 79 11.07 15.84 13.92
N VAL A 80 10.07 14.96 13.97
CA VAL A 80 10.19 13.63 14.56
C VAL A 80 11.24 12.81 13.80
N SER A 81 11.26 12.87 12.46
CA SER A 81 12.28 12.19 11.65
C SER A 81 13.70 12.63 12.01
N ILE A 82 13.92 13.94 12.19
CA ILE A 82 15.22 14.50 12.59
C ILE A 82 15.59 14.04 14.00
N ILE A 83 14.69 14.19 14.97
CA ILE A 83 14.94 13.81 16.37
C ILE A 83 15.25 12.32 16.46
N VAL A 84 14.42 11.47 15.87
CA VAL A 84 14.60 10.01 15.90
C VAL A 84 15.86 9.61 15.11
N GLY A 85 16.11 10.25 13.97
CA GLY A 85 17.30 10.02 13.16
C GLY A 85 18.60 10.29 13.92
N ILE A 86 18.67 11.42 14.63
CA ILE A 86 19.84 11.80 15.43
C ILE A 86 19.97 10.91 16.68
N THR A 87 18.88 10.65 17.40
CA THR A 87 18.91 9.92 18.67
C THR A 87 19.08 8.41 18.51
N ARG A 88 18.44 7.81 17.50
CA ARG A 88 18.38 6.36 17.33
C ARG A 88 19.31 5.84 16.23
N TRP A 89 19.55 6.63 15.19
CA TRP A 89 20.29 6.20 14.00
C TRP A 89 21.31 7.23 13.47
N PRO A 90 22.24 7.73 14.31
CA PRO A 90 23.17 8.80 13.91
C PRO A 90 24.09 8.41 12.75
N THR A 91 24.38 7.12 12.57
CA THR A 91 25.22 6.61 11.48
C THR A 91 24.45 6.31 10.19
N ARG A 92 23.12 6.52 10.17
CA ARG A 92 22.25 6.17 9.03
C ARG A 92 21.31 7.33 8.66
N PRO A 93 21.86 8.43 8.11
CA PRO A 93 21.08 9.63 7.79
C PRO A 93 19.96 9.38 6.76
N ARG A 94 20.06 8.28 5.98
CA ARG A 94 19.04 7.89 4.98
C ARG A 94 17.62 7.75 5.55
N TYR A 95 17.45 7.37 6.83
CA TYR A 95 16.13 7.31 7.45
C TYR A 95 15.57 8.68 7.78
N THR A 96 16.44 9.58 8.24
CA THR A 96 16.10 10.98 8.46
C THR A 96 15.64 11.62 7.16
N PHE A 97 16.39 11.41 6.07
CA PHE A 97 16.03 11.90 4.74
C PHE A 97 14.70 11.35 4.25
N LEU A 98 14.39 10.08 4.52
CA LEU A 98 13.09 9.50 4.16
C LEU A 98 11.96 10.24 4.87
N GLY A 99 12.06 10.42 6.20
CA GLY A 99 11.01 11.15 6.93
C GLY A 99 10.93 12.63 6.56
N ILE A 100 12.05 13.28 6.21
CA ILE A 100 12.03 14.67 5.67
C ILE A 100 11.29 14.69 4.32
N LEU A 101 11.59 13.76 3.42
CA LEU A 101 10.94 13.66 2.12
C LEU A 101 9.43 13.40 2.25
N MET A 102 9.04 12.54 3.19
CA MET A 102 7.65 12.24 3.52
C MET A 102 6.92 13.46 4.12
N GLY A 103 7.57 14.21 5.01
CA GLY A 103 7.03 15.48 5.49
C GLY A 103 6.90 16.50 4.35
N ALA A 104 7.87 16.55 3.43
CA ALA A 104 7.83 17.46 2.28
C ALA A 104 6.69 17.10 1.33
N TRP A 105 6.42 15.81 1.15
CA TRP A 105 5.28 15.32 0.38
C TRP A 105 3.95 15.84 0.97
N ILE A 106 3.79 15.79 2.30
CA ILE A 106 2.58 16.30 2.97
C ILE A 106 2.47 17.82 2.88
N LEU A 107 3.60 18.54 3.06
CA LEU A 107 3.60 20.01 3.08
C LEU A 107 3.48 20.66 1.70
N TYR A 108 3.89 19.97 0.64
CA TYR A 108 4.04 20.55 -0.69
C TYR A 108 2.76 21.24 -1.22
N PRO A 109 1.57 20.62 -1.17
CA PRO A 109 0.35 21.25 -1.68
C PRO A 109 -0.03 22.53 -0.92
N GLU A 110 0.24 22.57 0.39
CA GLU A 110 -0.12 23.70 1.26
C GLU A 110 0.87 24.87 1.13
N LEU A 111 2.15 24.58 0.87
CA LEU A 111 3.18 25.61 0.68
C LEU A 111 3.09 26.28 -0.69
N PHE A 112 2.55 25.56 -1.69
CA PHE A 112 2.37 26.04 -3.05
C PHE A 112 0.92 25.79 -3.49
N PRO A 113 -0.03 26.64 -3.06
CA PRO A 113 -1.46 26.42 -3.33
C PRO A 113 -1.91 26.78 -4.76
N ASP A 114 -1.07 27.45 -5.55
CA ASP A 114 -1.43 27.92 -6.89
C ASP A 114 -1.47 26.78 -7.92
N LEU A 115 -2.29 26.93 -8.97
CA LEU A 115 -2.40 25.98 -10.10
C LEU A 115 -1.06 25.71 -10.84
N THR A 116 -0.04 26.55 -10.65
CA THR A 116 1.32 26.28 -11.15
C THR A 116 2.03 25.17 -10.37
N SER A 117 1.62 24.91 -9.13
CA SER A 117 2.16 23.90 -8.23
C SER A 117 2.04 22.47 -8.76
N ILE A 118 0.92 22.13 -9.40
CA ILE A 118 0.71 20.79 -9.98
C ILE A 118 1.61 20.50 -11.20
N THR A 119 2.20 21.53 -11.80
CA THR A 119 3.19 21.42 -12.87
C THR A 119 4.62 21.73 -12.43
N HIS A 120 4.80 22.09 -11.16
CA HIS A 120 6.07 22.61 -10.68
C HIS A 120 7.09 21.47 -10.50
N PRO A 121 8.35 21.65 -10.93
CA PRO A 121 9.36 20.58 -10.96
C PRO A 121 9.68 19.99 -9.58
N LEU A 122 9.48 20.75 -8.50
CA LEU A 122 9.67 20.25 -7.14
C LEU A 122 8.70 19.12 -6.78
N GLY A 123 7.43 19.19 -7.22
CA GLY A 123 6.47 18.12 -6.98
C GLY A 123 6.92 16.81 -7.64
N TYR A 124 7.38 16.88 -8.90
CA TYR A 124 7.92 15.72 -9.60
C TYR A 124 9.18 15.19 -8.92
N LEU A 125 10.05 16.08 -8.44
CA LEU A 125 11.27 15.69 -7.72
C LEU A 125 10.93 14.97 -6.41
N ILE A 126 9.93 15.42 -5.65
CA ILE A 126 9.46 14.74 -4.43
C ILE A 126 8.90 13.35 -4.79
N VAL A 127 8.06 13.26 -5.81
CA VAL A 127 7.46 11.99 -6.26
C VAL A 127 8.52 10.99 -6.72
N LEU A 128 9.48 11.43 -7.55
CA LEU A 128 10.52 10.58 -8.12
C LEU A 128 11.64 10.26 -7.13
N SER A 129 11.96 11.14 -6.18
CA SER A 129 12.97 10.86 -5.17
C SER A 129 12.52 9.78 -4.17
N THR A 130 11.21 9.61 -3.98
CA THR A 130 10.64 8.61 -3.07
C THR A 130 10.99 7.16 -3.45
N PRO A 131 10.68 6.65 -4.67
CA PRO A 131 11.10 5.31 -5.09
C PRO A 131 12.62 5.14 -5.06
N VAL A 132 13.38 6.18 -5.43
CA VAL A 132 14.85 6.14 -5.44
C VAL A 132 15.39 5.99 -4.03
N LEU A 133 14.90 6.77 -3.07
CA LEU A 133 15.36 6.72 -1.68
C LEU A 133 14.93 5.43 -0.99
N VAL A 134 13.69 4.97 -1.21
CA VAL A 134 13.21 3.67 -0.72
C VAL A 134 14.07 2.55 -1.31
N GLY A 135 14.29 2.54 -2.62
CA GLY A 135 15.15 1.57 -3.29
C GLY A 135 16.58 1.58 -2.75
N TYR A 136 17.15 2.76 -2.52
CA TYR A 136 18.48 2.92 -1.91
C TYR A 136 18.55 2.36 -0.48
N ILE A 137 17.53 2.61 0.34
CA ILE A 137 17.44 2.05 1.69
C ILE A 137 17.38 0.52 1.63
N ILE A 138 16.51 -0.04 0.80
CA ILE A 138 16.36 -1.50 0.64
C ILE A 138 17.67 -2.12 0.15
N TRP A 139 18.29 -1.50 -0.86
CA TRP A 139 19.56 -1.96 -1.42
C TRP A 139 20.67 -2.00 -0.36
N THR A 140 20.77 -0.95 0.44
CA THR A 140 21.85 -0.80 1.42
C THR A 140 21.63 -1.63 2.68
N ASP A 141 20.39 -1.79 3.13
CA ASP A 141 20.09 -2.38 4.45
C ASP A 141 19.47 -3.77 4.45
N ALA A 142 18.77 -4.16 3.37
CA ALA A 142 17.98 -5.38 3.34
C ALA A 142 18.39 -6.32 2.20
N TRP A 143 19.13 -5.84 1.19
CA TRP A 143 19.39 -6.59 -0.04
C TRP A 143 20.11 -7.92 0.16
N GLY A 144 21.10 -7.98 1.06
CA GLY A 144 21.82 -9.23 1.33
C GLY A 144 20.88 -10.35 1.78
N VAL A 145 19.97 -10.05 2.70
CA VAL A 145 18.96 -10.99 3.21
C VAL A 145 17.91 -11.27 2.14
N LEU A 146 17.39 -10.23 1.49
CA LEU A 146 16.37 -10.38 0.44
C LEU A 146 16.86 -11.25 -0.72
N ARG A 147 18.11 -11.07 -1.14
CA ARG A 147 18.72 -11.90 -2.18
C ARG A 147 18.76 -13.38 -1.77
N ALA A 148 19.16 -13.68 -0.54
CA ALA A 148 19.16 -15.05 -0.02
C ALA A 148 17.73 -15.63 0.08
N VAL A 149 16.76 -14.82 0.47
CA VAL A 149 15.35 -15.21 0.55
C VAL A 149 14.74 -15.49 -0.83
N LEU A 150 15.02 -14.61 -1.80
CA LEU A 150 14.48 -14.68 -3.16
C LEU A 150 15.16 -15.73 -4.05
N GLN A 151 16.26 -16.34 -3.61
CA GLN A 151 16.83 -17.53 -4.26
C GLN A 151 15.89 -18.73 -4.19
N ASP A 152 15.04 -18.77 -3.17
CA ASP A 152 14.03 -19.81 -3.05
C ASP A 152 12.88 -19.60 -4.03
N ARG A 153 12.72 -20.51 -5.00
CA ARG A 153 11.72 -20.42 -6.07
C ARG A 153 10.29 -20.27 -5.54
N VAL A 154 9.92 -20.97 -4.46
CA VAL A 154 8.55 -20.91 -3.91
C VAL A 154 8.30 -19.54 -3.27
N VAL A 155 9.27 -19.04 -2.50
CA VAL A 155 9.16 -17.73 -1.86
C VAL A 155 9.11 -16.62 -2.89
N ARG A 156 9.95 -16.71 -3.93
CA ARG A 156 9.96 -15.76 -5.06
C ARG A 156 8.65 -15.74 -5.83
N GLN A 157 8.06 -16.91 -6.09
CA GLN A 157 6.77 -17.01 -6.77
C GLN A 157 5.64 -16.45 -5.90
N PHE A 158 5.65 -16.76 -4.60
CA PHE A 158 4.69 -16.20 -3.65
C PHE A 158 4.80 -14.67 -3.57
N SER A 159 6.01 -14.13 -3.41
CA SER A 159 6.24 -12.69 -3.33
C SER A 159 5.81 -11.95 -4.60
N LEU A 160 6.15 -12.51 -5.77
CA LEU A 160 5.75 -11.95 -7.07
C LEU A 160 4.23 -12.00 -7.23
N GLY A 161 3.60 -13.12 -6.89
CA GLY A 161 2.15 -13.27 -6.93
C GLY A 161 1.45 -12.24 -6.04
N VAL A 162 1.91 -12.09 -4.80
CA VAL A 162 1.33 -11.11 -3.85
C VAL A 162 1.53 -9.67 -4.35
N ALA A 163 2.71 -9.34 -4.90
CA ALA A 163 2.96 -8.03 -5.50
C ALA A 163 1.98 -7.74 -6.66
N VAL A 164 1.81 -8.70 -7.57
CA VAL A 164 0.89 -8.56 -8.72
C VAL A 164 -0.56 -8.40 -8.26
N VAL A 165 -1.02 -9.25 -7.32
CA VAL A 165 -2.39 -9.16 -6.79
C VAL A 165 -2.61 -7.83 -6.08
N ALA A 166 -1.65 -7.37 -5.27
CA ALA A 166 -1.74 -6.07 -4.62
C ALA A 166 -1.79 -4.93 -5.65
N THR A 167 -0.90 -4.90 -6.64
CA THR A 167 -0.89 -3.88 -7.69
C THR A 167 -2.20 -3.86 -8.49
N LEU A 168 -2.72 -5.02 -8.87
CA LEU A 168 -4.01 -5.11 -9.56
C LEU A 168 -5.16 -4.63 -8.69
N PHE A 169 -5.17 -5.01 -7.42
CA PHE A 169 -6.14 -4.54 -6.45
C PHE A 169 -6.10 -3.01 -6.31
N PHE A 170 -4.91 -2.42 -6.24
CA PHE A 170 -4.73 -0.97 -6.21
C PHE A 170 -5.22 -0.28 -7.49
N LEU A 171 -4.93 -0.84 -8.67
CA LEU A 171 -5.41 -0.28 -9.95
C LEU A 171 -6.93 -0.30 -10.02
N MET A 172 -7.55 -1.40 -9.56
CA MET A 172 -9.00 -1.55 -9.59
C MET A 172 -9.70 -0.66 -8.55
N GLY A 173 -9.21 -0.65 -7.30
CA GLY A 173 -9.77 0.18 -6.23
C GLY A 173 -9.53 1.69 -6.40
N THR A 174 -8.67 2.11 -7.33
CA THR A 174 -8.50 3.53 -7.70
C THR A 174 -9.21 3.89 -9.01
N GLY A 175 -9.96 2.96 -9.60
CA GLY A 175 -10.68 3.19 -10.85
C GLY A 175 -9.80 3.28 -12.10
N TYR A 176 -8.48 3.08 -11.98
CA TYR A 176 -7.58 3.01 -13.14
C TYR A 176 -7.78 1.73 -13.96
N VAL A 177 -8.41 0.71 -13.37
CA VAL A 177 -9.01 -0.41 -14.10
C VAL A 177 -10.41 -0.61 -13.57
N SER A 178 -11.44 -0.29 -14.34
CA SER A 178 -12.84 -0.44 -13.91
C SER A 178 -13.70 -1.09 -14.98
N PHE A 179 -14.86 -1.60 -14.58
CA PHE A 179 -15.84 -2.21 -15.46
C PHE A 179 -17.16 -1.45 -15.39
N PHE A 180 -17.72 -1.09 -16.54
CA PHE A 180 -19.00 -0.38 -16.63
C PHE A 180 -20.14 -1.38 -16.84
N TRP A 181 -20.89 -1.68 -15.78
CA TRP A 181 -21.96 -2.69 -15.86
C TRP A 181 -23.32 -2.11 -16.32
N GLU A 182 -23.40 -0.81 -16.60
CA GLU A 182 -24.65 -0.12 -16.98
C GLU A 182 -24.87 -0.01 -18.50
N ASP A 183 -26.14 -0.15 -18.90
CA ASP A 183 -26.64 0.02 -20.27
C ASP A 183 -26.68 1.52 -20.65
N GLY A 184 -25.49 2.09 -20.87
CA GLY A 184 -25.28 3.47 -21.31
C GLY A 184 -23.82 3.80 -21.63
N GLY A 185 -22.96 2.77 -21.68
CA GLY A 185 -21.52 2.89 -21.85
C GLY A 185 -21.08 3.47 -23.19
N VAL A 186 -19.80 3.82 -23.26
CA VAL A 186 -19.15 4.39 -24.43
C VAL A 186 -19.39 3.49 -25.65
N THR A 187 -19.97 4.01 -26.72
CA THR A 187 -20.28 3.26 -27.96
C THR A 187 -19.09 3.11 -28.91
N GLU A 188 -18.03 3.91 -28.72
CA GLU A 188 -16.83 3.91 -29.57
C GLU A 188 -15.55 3.76 -28.75
N THR A 189 -14.59 2.98 -29.28
CA THR A 189 -13.27 2.85 -28.66
C THR A 189 -12.60 4.22 -28.59
N THR A 190 -12.45 4.74 -27.38
CA THR A 190 -11.89 6.06 -27.14
C THR A 190 -10.52 5.91 -26.51
N VAL A 191 -9.49 6.42 -27.20
CA VAL A 191 -8.11 6.44 -26.73
C VAL A 191 -7.67 7.89 -26.67
N VAL A 192 -7.50 8.42 -25.46
CA VAL A 192 -7.17 9.84 -25.25
C VAL A 192 -6.06 9.94 -24.21
N VAL A 193 -5.18 10.92 -24.39
CA VAL A 193 -4.18 11.28 -23.38
C VAL A 193 -4.63 12.56 -22.70
N LEU A 194 -4.99 12.46 -21.42
CA LEU A 194 -5.47 13.57 -20.61
C LEU A 194 -4.49 13.87 -19.47
N PRO A 195 -4.26 15.15 -19.16
CA PRO A 195 -3.55 15.52 -17.95
C PRO A 195 -4.44 15.25 -16.73
N VAL A 196 -4.01 14.33 -15.86
CA VAL A 196 -4.73 14.02 -14.62
C VAL A 196 -3.81 14.33 -13.44
N VAL A 197 -4.33 15.05 -12.45
CA VAL A 197 -3.62 15.27 -11.19
C VAL A 197 -3.65 13.97 -10.40
N TYR A 198 -2.47 13.45 -10.08
CA TYR A 198 -2.34 12.28 -9.22
C TYR A 198 -1.32 12.55 -8.13
N GLN A 199 -1.79 12.56 -6.88
CA GLN A 199 -1.05 12.96 -5.69
C GLN A 199 -0.64 14.44 -5.75
N LEU A 200 0.64 14.73 -6.04
CA LEU A 200 1.22 16.09 -5.97
C LEU A 200 1.31 16.81 -7.31
N VAL A 201 1.29 16.06 -8.42
CA VAL A 201 1.57 16.62 -9.74
C VAL A 201 0.66 16.04 -10.81
N GLN A 202 0.57 16.78 -11.90
CA GLN A 202 -0.16 16.42 -13.09
C GLN A 202 0.64 15.40 -13.90
N TRP A 203 0.03 14.28 -14.28
CA TRP A 203 0.67 13.29 -15.13
C TRP A 203 -0.08 13.14 -16.45
N PRO A 204 0.61 12.87 -17.56
CA PRO A 204 -0.06 12.41 -18.77
C PRO A 204 -0.65 11.03 -18.50
N THR A 205 -1.96 10.91 -18.64
CA THR A 205 -2.71 9.67 -18.41
C THR A 205 -3.29 9.20 -19.72
N LEU A 206 -2.94 7.98 -20.10
CA LEU A 206 -3.54 7.31 -21.25
C LEU A 206 -4.81 6.63 -20.78
N GLU A 207 -5.95 7.08 -21.29
CA GLU A 207 -7.26 6.49 -21.04
C GLU A 207 -7.70 5.70 -22.27
N ILE A 208 -8.07 4.44 -22.04
CA ILE A 208 -8.54 3.50 -23.05
C ILE A 208 -9.91 2.99 -22.57
N ALA A 209 -10.97 3.42 -23.24
CA ALA A 209 -12.31 2.88 -23.05
C ALA A 209 -12.62 1.90 -24.18
N LEU A 210 -12.87 0.63 -23.82
CA LEU A 210 -13.24 -0.41 -24.77
C LEU A 210 -14.76 -0.65 -24.72
N PRO A 211 -15.50 -0.53 -25.84
CA PRO A 211 -16.95 -0.79 -25.87
C PRO A 211 -17.28 -2.29 -25.92
N GLN A 212 -16.40 -3.11 -26.50
CA GLN A 212 -16.63 -4.55 -26.72
C GLN A 212 -16.49 -5.40 -25.46
N ILE A 213 -15.69 -4.92 -24.51
CA ILE A 213 -15.53 -5.46 -23.17
C ILE A 213 -15.71 -4.22 -22.31
N PRO A 214 -16.76 -4.11 -21.47
CA PRO A 214 -17.10 -2.87 -20.76
C PRO A 214 -16.03 -2.55 -19.70
N MET A 215 -14.87 -2.12 -20.16
CA MET A 215 -13.63 -2.02 -19.42
C MET A 215 -13.00 -0.67 -19.74
N PHE A 216 -12.65 0.02 -18.67
CA PHE A 216 -11.87 1.24 -18.69
C PHE A 216 -10.49 0.94 -18.15
N ILE A 217 -9.47 1.39 -18.86
CA ILE A 217 -8.08 1.31 -18.43
C ILE A 217 -7.49 2.70 -18.52
N ALA A 218 -7.03 3.22 -17.39
CA ALA A 218 -6.20 4.40 -17.32
C ALA A 218 -4.78 4.00 -16.88
N ILE A 219 -3.76 4.54 -17.54
CA ILE A 219 -2.36 4.32 -17.16
C ILE A 219 -1.66 5.67 -17.15
N SER A 220 -1.08 6.02 -16.00
CA SER A 220 -0.25 7.21 -15.84
C SER A 220 1.10 6.85 -15.21
N PRO A 221 2.19 7.59 -15.51
CA PRO A 221 3.47 7.36 -14.85
C PRO A 221 3.38 7.50 -13.33
N GLY A 222 2.56 8.43 -12.82
CA GLY A 222 2.33 8.61 -11.39
C GLY A 222 1.77 7.35 -10.72
N VAL A 223 0.76 6.73 -11.34
CA VAL A 223 0.21 5.45 -10.86
C VAL A 223 1.23 4.33 -10.92
N VAL A 224 1.94 4.19 -12.04
CA VAL A 224 2.96 3.14 -12.19
C VAL A 224 4.05 3.27 -11.13
N ILE A 225 4.49 4.49 -10.83
CA ILE A 225 5.50 4.75 -9.81
C ILE A 225 4.97 4.40 -8.41
N LEU A 226 3.85 4.99 -8.00
CA LEU A 226 3.37 4.84 -6.63
C LEU A 226 2.86 3.43 -6.35
N ASN A 227 2.01 2.90 -7.22
CA ASN A 227 1.49 1.56 -7.11
C ASN A 227 2.60 0.51 -7.28
N GLY A 228 3.57 0.78 -8.14
CA GLY A 228 4.77 -0.04 -8.28
C GLY A 228 5.57 -0.10 -6.97
N VAL A 229 5.84 1.05 -6.33
CA VAL A 229 6.55 1.11 -5.04
C VAL A 229 5.81 0.33 -3.97
N ILE A 230 4.51 0.57 -3.80
CA ILE A 230 3.71 -0.11 -2.78
C ILE A 230 3.63 -1.62 -3.08
N GLY A 231 3.32 -2.01 -4.32
CA GLY A 231 3.25 -3.41 -4.73
C GLY A 231 4.56 -4.16 -4.52
N VAL A 232 5.70 -3.54 -4.86
CA VAL A 232 7.04 -4.10 -4.60
C VAL A 232 7.29 -4.23 -3.11
N LEU A 233 7.02 -3.19 -2.31
CA LEU A 233 7.18 -3.22 -0.86
C LEU A 233 6.34 -4.32 -0.20
N VAL A 234 5.07 -4.45 -0.61
CA VAL A 234 4.16 -5.51 -0.14
C VAL A 234 4.70 -6.89 -0.51
N GLY A 235 5.11 -7.08 -1.77
CA GLY A 235 5.71 -8.34 -2.23
C GLY A 235 6.99 -8.72 -1.48
N LEU A 236 7.89 -7.77 -1.24
CA LEU A 236 9.14 -8.01 -0.51
C LEU A 236 8.88 -8.35 0.96
N ASN A 237 7.92 -7.69 1.61
CA ASN A 237 7.50 -8.07 2.97
C ASN A 237 6.88 -9.47 2.99
N ALA A 238 6.04 -9.81 2.00
CA ALA A 238 5.47 -11.15 1.84
C ALA A 238 6.56 -12.23 1.64
N ALA A 239 7.65 -11.90 0.95
CA ALA A 239 8.80 -12.80 0.78
C ALA A 239 9.44 -13.19 2.13
N LEU A 240 9.65 -12.20 3.01
CA LEU A 240 10.21 -12.45 4.34
C LEU A 240 9.28 -13.31 5.21
N ILE A 241 7.97 -13.06 5.16
CA ILE A 241 6.97 -13.87 5.86
C ILE A 241 7.00 -15.31 5.34
N ALA A 242 7.00 -15.48 4.02
CA ALA A 242 7.03 -16.80 3.40
C ALA A 242 8.31 -17.57 3.73
N ARG A 243 9.47 -16.90 3.82
CA ARG A 243 10.71 -17.53 4.28
C ARG A 243 10.60 -18.03 5.71
N ARG A 244 10.13 -17.20 6.64
CA ARG A 244 9.97 -17.57 8.06
C ARG A 244 9.07 -18.79 8.21
N TRP A 245 7.97 -18.84 7.45
CA TRP A 245 7.09 -19.99 7.42
C TRP A 245 7.74 -21.26 6.86
N ARG A 246 8.69 -21.12 5.92
CA ARG A 246 9.38 -22.26 5.31
C ARG A 246 10.48 -22.87 6.18
N VAL A 247 11.15 -22.07 6.99
CA VAL A 247 12.30 -22.52 7.79
C VAL A 247 11.85 -23.05 9.17
N ASN A 248 10.54 -22.96 9.51
CA ASN A 248 10.01 -23.31 10.83
C ASN A 248 10.81 -22.67 11.98
N GLU A 249 11.44 -21.51 11.74
CA GLU A 249 12.01 -20.70 12.81
C GLU A 249 10.86 -20.37 13.78
N SER A 250 10.96 -20.89 15.00
CA SER A 250 10.05 -20.61 16.09
C SER A 250 10.17 -19.13 16.47
N ALA A 251 9.48 -18.28 15.70
CA ALA A 251 9.46 -16.84 15.87
C ALA A 251 8.52 -16.47 17.02
N GLY A 252 9.08 -16.26 18.21
CA GLY A 252 8.33 -15.90 19.40
C GLY A 252 7.50 -14.63 19.22
N THR A 253 6.19 -14.70 19.55
CA THR A 253 5.24 -13.60 19.84
C THR A 253 5.04 -12.44 18.84
N THR A 254 5.91 -12.21 17.85
CA THR A 254 5.80 -11.12 16.87
C THR A 254 5.14 -11.52 15.54
N GLU A 255 4.73 -12.79 15.38
CA GLU A 255 3.99 -13.28 14.19
C GLU A 255 2.64 -12.56 14.01
N GLY A 256 2.00 -12.10 15.11
CA GLY A 256 0.70 -11.43 15.08
C GLY A 256 0.71 -10.02 14.46
N THR A 257 1.86 -9.34 14.48
CA THR A 257 1.98 -7.94 14.02
C THR A 257 2.49 -7.80 12.59
N ALA A 258 3.27 -8.76 12.08
CA ALA A 258 3.81 -8.69 10.72
C ALA A 258 2.75 -9.00 9.63
N GLY A 259 1.88 -9.99 9.87
CA GLY A 259 0.78 -10.33 8.96
C GLY A 259 -0.35 -9.29 8.97
N THR A 260 -0.67 -8.74 10.15
CA THR A 260 -1.61 -7.62 10.28
C THR A 260 -1.03 -6.33 9.71
N ALA A 261 0.27 -6.03 9.87
CA ALA A 261 0.91 -4.90 9.20
C ALA A 261 0.95 -5.02 7.67
N ALA A 262 1.05 -6.23 7.12
CA ALA A 262 0.96 -6.45 5.67
C ALA A 262 -0.46 -6.20 5.13
N ILE A 263 -1.49 -6.69 5.84
CA ILE A 263 -2.91 -6.57 5.45
C ILE A 263 -3.47 -5.16 5.72
N VAL A 264 -3.14 -4.57 6.88
CA VAL A 264 -3.50 -3.17 7.21
C VAL A 264 -2.72 -2.22 6.31
N GLY A 265 -1.44 -2.50 6.08
CA GLY A 265 -0.57 -1.73 5.18
C GLY A 265 -1.09 -1.67 3.74
N SER A 266 -1.67 -2.76 3.21
CA SER A 266 -2.28 -2.73 1.88
C SER A 266 -3.53 -1.85 1.82
N CYS A 267 -4.26 -1.70 2.92
CA CYS A 267 -5.37 -0.74 3.01
C CYS A 267 -4.90 0.71 3.23
N THR A 268 -3.59 0.93 3.41
CA THR A 268 -3.02 2.22 3.80
C THR A 268 -2.72 3.14 2.60
N CYS A 269 -3.00 2.69 1.37
CA CYS A 269 -2.96 3.47 0.12
C CYS A 269 -4.06 4.56 -0.01
N GLY A 270 -5.05 4.60 0.89
CA GLY A 270 -6.28 5.39 0.72
C GLY A 270 -7.32 4.80 -0.25
N CYS A 271 -6.90 3.93 -1.16
CA CYS A 271 -7.75 3.19 -2.12
C CYS A 271 -8.80 2.25 -1.49
N CYS A 272 -8.63 1.85 -0.23
CA CYS A 272 -9.65 1.09 0.50
C CYS A 272 -10.71 1.99 1.15
N GLY A 273 -10.65 3.31 0.99
CA GLY A 273 -11.63 4.26 1.50
C GLY A 273 -13.06 3.96 1.09
N PRO A 274 -13.35 3.87 -0.23
CA PRO A 274 -14.65 3.44 -0.74
C PRO A 274 -15.05 2.06 -0.23
N LEU A 275 -14.12 1.09 -0.22
CA LEU A 275 -14.37 -0.25 0.30
C LEU A 275 -14.75 -0.27 1.79
N VAL A 276 -14.03 0.48 2.64
CA VAL A 276 -14.31 0.59 4.08
C VAL A 276 -15.61 1.34 4.32
N ALA A 277 -15.91 2.37 3.52
CA ALA A 277 -17.19 3.07 3.56
C ALA A 277 -18.34 2.12 3.19
N ASN A 278 -18.19 1.32 2.14
CA ASN A 278 -19.18 0.32 1.71
C ASN A 278 -19.35 -0.83 2.71
N ILE A 279 -18.30 -1.19 3.46
CA ILE A 279 -18.42 -2.13 4.57
C ILE A 279 -19.13 -1.45 5.75
N ALA A 280 -18.83 -0.18 6.05
CA ALA A 280 -19.46 0.58 7.13
C ALA A 280 -20.95 0.87 6.88
N THR A 281 -21.36 1.13 5.63
CA THR A 281 -22.76 1.29 5.23
C THR A 281 -23.55 0.03 5.52
N VAL A 282 -22.99 -1.13 5.18
CA VAL A 282 -23.63 -2.44 5.35
C VAL A 282 -23.59 -2.92 6.80
N ALA A 283 -22.51 -2.65 7.54
CA ALA A 283 -22.29 -3.20 8.87
C ALA A 283 -22.82 -2.34 10.03
N VAL A 284 -22.85 -1.01 9.89
CA VAL A 284 -23.16 -0.10 11.01
C VAL A 284 -24.31 0.84 10.67
N SER A 285 -24.12 1.74 9.70
CA SER A 285 -25.16 2.61 9.13
C SER A 285 -24.54 3.57 8.09
N SER A 286 -25.37 4.11 7.21
CA SER A 286 -24.99 5.15 6.24
C SER A 286 -24.44 6.43 6.88
N THR A 287 -24.79 6.72 8.15
CA THR A 287 -24.36 7.92 8.89
C THR A 287 -22.87 7.93 9.27
N ILE A 288 -22.26 6.76 9.47
CA ILE A 288 -20.81 6.63 9.77
C ILE A 288 -19.98 6.38 8.50
N ALA A 289 -20.62 5.84 7.47
CA ALA A 289 -19.97 5.57 6.20
C ALA A 289 -19.72 6.82 5.35
N ALA A 290 -20.64 7.81 5.38
CA ALA A 290 -20.49 9.05 4.63
C ALA A 290 -19.21 9.83 5.00
N PRO A 291 -18.91 10.03 6.30
CA PRO A 291 -17.70 10.75 6.66
C PRO A 291 -16.43 9.95 6.38
N LEU A 292 -16.46 8.61 6.53
CA LEU A 292 -15.34 7.75 6.17
C LEU A 292 -15.05 7.76 4.66
N TYR A 293 -16.10 7.77 3.83
CA TYR A 293 -15.97 7.87 2.37
C TYR A 293 -15.25 9.18 1.99
N TRP A 294 -15.72 10.32 2.47
CA TRP A 294 -15.12 11.63 2.17
C TRP A 294 -13.67 11.78 2.65
N LEU A 295 -13.30 11.13 3.75
CA LEU A 295 -11.92 11.18 4.28
C LEU A 295 -10.88 10.57 3.33
N PHE A 296 -11.29 9.66 2.46
CA PHE A 296 -10.38 8.92 1.57
C PHE A 296 -10.65 9.16 0.08
N VAL A 297 -11.87 9.59 -0.28
CA VAL A 297 -12.24 9.90 -1.67
C VAL A 297 -11.86 11.32 -2.06
N ASP A 298 -11.86 12.27 -1.12
CA ASP A 298 -11.40 13.62 -1.41
C ASP A 298 -9.87 13.59 -1.63
N SER A 299 -9.44 13.86 -2.87
CA SER A 299 -8.01 13.91 -3.24
C SER A 299 -7.26 15.02 -2.49
N ASP A 300 -7.99 16.03 -1.99
CA ASP A 300 -7.44 17.12 -1.19
C ASP A 300 -7.38 16.76 0.30
N SER A 301 -7.86 15.57 0.70
CA SER A 301 -7.84 15.13 2.10
C SER A 301 -6.39 14.89 2.58
N PRO A 302 -5.94 15.57 3.65
CA PRO A 302 -4.63 15.35 4.22
C PRO A 302 -4.48 13.93 4.77
N LEU A 303 -5.58 13.28 5.14
CA LEU A 303 -5.54 11.90 5.63
C LEU A 303 -5.13 10.93 4.54
N GLY A 304 -5.61 11.08 3.30
CA GLY A 304 -5.21 10.22 2.19
C GLY A 304 -3.70 10.27 1.97
N VAL A 305 -3.12 11.48 1.98
CA VAL A 305 -1.67 11.70 1.83
C VAL A 305 -0.89 11.13 3.01
N ILE A 306 -1.32 11.39 4.25
CA ILE A 306 -0.69 10.85 5.47
C ILE A 306 -0.71 9.32 5.45
N PHE A 307 -1.79 8.73 4.98
CA PHE A 307 -1.94 7.28 4.84
C PHE A 307 -0.92 6.73 3.84
N VAL A 308 -0.87 7.24 2.61
CA VAL A 308 0.09 6.79 1.58
C VAL A 308 1.54 6.90 2.09
N VAL A 309 1.89 8.05 2.66
CA VAL A 309 3.21 8.30 3.25
C VAL A 309 3.51 7.34 4.40
N GLY A 310 2.54 7.14 5.30
CA GLY A 310 2.62 6.20 6.40
C GLY A 310 2.82 4.77 5.94
N ALA A 311 2.15 4.34 4.87
CA ALA A 311 2.30 3.02 4.27
C ALA A 311 3.73 2.80 3.77
N ILE A 312 4.29 3.76 3.03
CA ILE A 312 5.65 3.68 2.48
C ILE A 312 6.67 3.56 3.62
N VAL A 313 6.55 4.41 4.65
CA VAL A 313 7.45 4.39 5.82
C VAL A 313 7.32 3.09 6.59
N LEU A 314 6.08 2.65 6.87
CA LEU A 314 5.82 1.44 7.62
C LEU A 314 6.35 0.21 6.89
N PHE A 315 6.05 0.06 5.60
CA PHE A 315 6.51 -1.09 4.82
C PHE A 315 8.02 -1.12 4.64
N THR A 316 8.64 0.03 4.40
CA THR A 316 10.10 0.13 4.30
C THR A 316 10.75 -0.20 5.65
N GLY A 317 10.19 0.34 6.74
CA GLY A 317 10.65 0.10 8.10
C GLY A 317 10.54 -1.36 8.52
N THR A 318 9.38 -1.99 8.31
CA THR A 318 9.13 -3.41 8.62
C THR A 318 10.04 -4.32 7.82
N LEU A 319 10.29 -4.01 6.55
CA LEU A 319 11.19 -4.78 5.68
C LEU A 319 12.63 -4.73 6.20
N VAL A 320 13.15 -3.53 6.48
CA VAL A 320 14.51 -3.33 6.99
C VAL A 320 14.68 -3.93 8.38
N TYR A 321 13.68 -3.74 9.26
CA TYR A 321 13.69 -4.33 10.59
C TYR A 321 13.75 -5.86 10.53
N SER A 322 12.88 -6.47 9.71
CA SER A 322 12.80 -7.92 9.56
C SER A 322 14.04 -8.52 8.90
N ALA A 323 14.68 -7.81 7.98
CA ALA A 323 15.95 -8.24 7.40
C ALA A 323 17.07 -8.23 8.46
N ARG A 324 17.14 -7.20 9.30
CA ARG A 324 18.16 -7.08 10.34
C ARG A 324 18.04 -8.11 11.45
N THR A 325 16.81 -8.44 11.87
CA THR A 325 16.62 -9.48 12.88
C THR A 325 17.15 -10.82 12.38
N ALA A 326 16.89 -11.16 11.11
CA ALA A 326 17.40 -12.38 10.49
C ALA A 326 18.95 -12.41 10.42
N THR A 327 19.59 -11.28 10.13
CA THR A 327 21.07 -11.20 10.15
C THR A 327 21.62 -11.43 11.56
N ARG A 328 21.01 -10.80 12.57
CA ARG A 328 21.49 -10.88 13.96
C ARG A 328 21.40 -12.30 14.52
N GLU A 329 20.35 -13.03 14.20
CA GLU A 329 20.18 -14.44 14.58
C GLU A 329 21.26 -15.32 13.94
N SER A 330 21.55 -15.13 12.65
CA SER A 330 22.62 -15.90 11.97
C SER A 330 24.01 -15.69 12.60
N SER A 331 24.32 -14.46 13.05
CA SER A 331 25.59 -14.17 13.72
C SER A 331 25.68 -14.73 15.14
N SER A 332 24.57 -14.86 15.86
CA SER A 332 24.58 -15.46 17.21
C SER A 332 24.80 -16.97 17.20
N VAL A 333 24.36 -17.68 16.15
CA VAL A 333 24.54 -19.14 16.03
C VAL A 333 26.01 -19.51 15.78
N CYS A 334 26.79 -18.66 15.11
CA CYS A 334 28.23 -18.87 14.91
C CYS A 334 29.10 -18.47 16.11
N ALA A 335 28.54 -17.86 17.16
CA ALA A 335 29.28 -17.32 18.29
C ALA A 335 29.26 -18.22 19.55
N VAL A 336 28.67 -19.41 19.47
CA VAL A 336 28.77 -20.42 20.54
C VAL A 336 29.95 -21.34 20.19
N PRO A 337 31.09 -21.25 20.90
CA PRO A 337 32.14 -22.26 20.78
C PRO A 337 31.53 -23.59 21.27
N ALA A 338 31.74 -24.65 20.50
CA ALA A 338 31.51 -25.99 21.01
C ALA A 338 32.57 -26.23 22.11
N ASP A 339 32.13 -26.28 23.36
CA ASP A 339 32.87 -26.95 24.44
C ASP A 339 32.83 -28.46 24.24
#